data_AF-A0A3T0L471-F1
#
_entry.id   AF-A0A3T0L471-F1
#
_cell.length_a   1.000
_cell.length_b   1.000
_cell.length_c   1.000
_cell.angle_alpha   90.00
_cell.angle_beta   90.00
_cell.angle_gamma   90.00
#
_symmetry.space_group_name_H-M   'P 1'
#
loop_
_entity.id
_entity.type
_entity.pdbx_description
1 polymer ?
#
loop_
_entity_poly.entity_id
_entity_poly.type
_entity_poly.pdbx_seq_one_letter_code
_entity_poly.pdbx_strand_id
1 'polypeptide(L)'
;MKQFDDNFLQFIRDNIPVEDILENIFNFQKDIQRSSINSQVYLTDKGKKIITFHKNGANAWFTLNGVKGDNIKLVQFLEDCDFVTAVKKLADFYNINPLNYNYSFINLNKKPTLQRAVERKEKIKKEIAEAEKNSKKAIENYKNLRINKHFTNDIRGISKALLNYLRDNNKLKFYRTDKYATIKIPLYCNIDDICGIQDIYKKNNSWRKINHGKAGIYYTGNLDKINALVLTESFFDSLSALQIKFFKTIKHNPYYDLNTLNSDLATISINGSLNNLKKEAILDVIKNSPMLKTIIFAFDDDNMGQKYTSEIKNLLESKGFINKYSMKLVKYKGYKDFNEYLQAMYNQNLIHSSKFKKEKKVAEITR
;
A
#
# COMPACT_ATOMS: atom_id res chain seq x y z
N MET A 1 -0.88 17.57 -45.32
CA MET A 1 -1.13 18.16 -43.98
C MET A 1 0.21 18.64 -43.44
N LYS A 2 0.33 19.89 -42.97
CA LYS A 2 1.55 20.33 -42.27
C LYS A 2 1.65 19.55 -40.96
N GLN A 3 2.69 18.76 -40.81
CA GLN A 3 2.99 18.01 -39.59
C GLN A 3 3.35 19.01 -38.48
N PHE A 4 2.90 18.76 -37.26
CA PHE A 4 3.39 19.53 -36.11
C PHE A 4 4.88 19.26 -35.93
N ASP A 5 5.63 20.31 -35.62
CA ASP A 5 7.04 20.20 -35.27
C ASP A 5 7.26 19.27 -34.07
N ASP A 6 8.28 18.42 -34.12
CA ASP A 6 8.54 17.48 -33.03
C ASP A 6 8.97 18.21 -31.75
N ASN A 7 9.69 19.34 -31.87
CA ASN A 7 10.06 20.13 -30.68
C ASN A 7 8.85 20.79 -30.04
N PHE A 8 7.87 21.23 -30.83
CA PHE A 8 6.57 21.71 -30.32
C PHE A 8 5.83 20.64 -29.52
N LEU A 9 5.71 19.44 -30.10
CA LEU A 9 5.01 18.33 -29.44
C LEU A 9 5.73 17.91 -28.17
N GLN A 10 7.07 17.89 -28.20
CA GLN A 10 7.89 17.61 -27.03
C GLN A 10 7.73 18.70 -25.95
N PHE A 11 7.69 19.98 -26.35
CA PHE A 11 7.43 21.09 -25.44
C PHE A 11 6.10 20.92 -24.71
N ILE A 12 5.02 20.59 -25.43
CA ILE A 12 3.70 20.32 -24.81
C ILE A 12 3.83 19.18 -23.80
N ARG A 13 4.37 18.03 -24.21
CA ARG A 13 4.50 16.83 -23.36
C ARG A 13 5.29 17.11 -22.09
N ASP A 14 6.37 17.86 -22.22
CA ASP A 14 7.24 18.15 -21.10
C ASP A 14 6.63 19.19 -20.17
N ASN A 15 6.00 20.24 -20.67
CA ASN A 15 5.72 21.44 -19.87
C ASN A 15 4.28 21.56 -19.37
N ILE A 16 3.33 20.83 -19.95
CA ILE A 16 1.92 20.93 -19.58
C ILE A 16 1.52 19.70 -18.76
N PRO A 17 1.46 19.78 -17.42
CA PRO A 17 1.12 18.63 -16.60
C PRO A 17 -0.33 18.19 -16.83
N VAL A 18 -0.55 16.87 -16.83
CA VAL A 18 -1.88 16.24 -16.98
C VAL A 18 -2.87 16.78 -15.95
N GLU A 19 -2.43 17.06 -14.71
CA GLU A 19 -3.25 17.62 -13.63
C GLU A 19 -3.80 19.00 -14.01
N ASP A 20 -3.01 19.82 -14.69
CA ASP A 20 -3.43 21.16 -15.09
C ASP A 20 -4.49 21.11 -16.19
N ILE A 21 -4.37 20.14 -17.10
CA ILE A 21 -5.41 19.86 -18.11
C ILE A 21 -6.71 19.43 -17.43
N LEU A 22 -6.66 18.46 -16.52
CA LEU A 22 -7.84 17.94 -15.84
C LEU A 22 -8.56 19.02 -15.04
N GLU A 23 -7.81 19.89 -14.35
CA GLU A 23 -8.39 20.91 -13.48
C GLU A 23 -8.80 22.19 -14.22
N ASN A 24 -8.04 22.63 -15.23
CA ASN A 24 -8.27 23.94 -15.84
C ASN A 24 -8.94 23.87 -17.23
N ILE A 25 -8.72 22.78 -17.98
CA ILE A 25 -9.41 22.58 -19.27
C ILE A 25 -10.75 21.87 -19.03
N PHE A 26 -10.75 20.84 -18.18
CA PHE A 26 -11.93 20.00 -17.95
C PHE A 26 -12.65 20.26 -16.63
N ASN A 27 -12.12 21.12 -15.75
CA ASN A 27 -12.73 21.47 -14.45
C ASN A 27 -13.04 20.26 -13.54
N PHE A 28 -12.28 19.18 -13.66
CA PHE A 28 -12.49 18.00 -12.83
C PHE A 28 -11.96 18.20 -11.41
N GLN A 29 -12.74 17.74 -10.45
CA GLN A 29 -12.35 17.78 -9.05
C GLN A 29 -11.42 16.63 -8.70
N LYS A 30 -10.39 16.97 -7.93
CA LYS A 30 -9.46 16.03 -7.33
C LYS A 30 -10.13 15.30 -6.15
N ASP A 31 -10.08 13.97 -6.16
CA ASP A 31 -10.45 13.12 -5.03
C ASP A 31 -9.34 13.18 -3.97
N ILE A 32 -9.44 14.15 -3.05
CA ILE A 32 -8.43 14.42 -2.01
C ILE A 32 -8.19 13.19 -1.12
N GLN A 33 -9.23 12.37 -0.87
CA GLN A 33 -9.12 11.22 0.01
C GLN A 33 -8.31 10.07 -0.59
N ARG A 34 -8.34 9.94 -1.91
CA ARG A 34 -7.62 8.87 -2.64
C ARG A 34 -6.32 9.31 -3.28
N SER A 35 -6.13 10.61 -3.41
CA SER A 35 -4.92 11.20 -3.95
C SER A 35 -3.74 11.08 -2.98
N SER A 36 -2.53 11.01 -3.54
CA SER A 36 -1.25 10.99 -2.83
C SER A 36 -0.24 11.86 -3.58
N ILE A 37 0.89 12.19 -2.95
CA ILE A 37 1.93 13.01 -3.59
C ILE A 37 2.45 12.42 -4.92
N ASN A 38 2.44 11.08 -5.04
CA ASN A 38 2.96 10.36 -6.21
C ASN A 38 1.88 9.98 -7.23
N SER A 39 0.60 10.15 -6.89
CA SER A 39 -0.52 9.78 -7.74
C SER A 39 -1.77 10.55 -7.33
N GLN A 40 -2.28 11.39 -8.23
CA GLN A 40 -3.51 12.13 -8.01
C GLN A 40 -4.67 11.40 -8.67
N VAL A 41 -5.85 11.47 -8.06
CA VAL A 41 -7.06 10.84 -8.58
C VAL A 41 -8.08 11.91 -8.87
N TYR A 42 -8.60 11.92 -10.10
CA TYR A 42 -9.64 12.84 -10.57
C TYR A 42 -10.88 12.06 -10.94
N LEU A 43 -12.05 12.65 -10.64
CA LEU A 43 -13.35 12.11 -11.00
C LEU A 43 -13.89 12.93 -12.17
N THR A 44 -14.15 12.25 -13.29
CA THR A 44 -14.86 12.86 -14.42
C THR A 44 -16.36 12.92 -14.12
N ASP A 45 -17.09 13.78 -14.81
CA ASP A 45 -18.56 13.89 -14.71
C ASP A 45 -19.28 12.56 -15.03
N LYS A 46 -18.67 11.71 -15.86
CA LYS A 46 -19.17 10.37 -16.22
C LYS A 46 -18.82 9.28 -15.19
N GLY A 47 -18.33 9.66 -14.01
CA GLY A 47 -17.92 8.73 -12.94
C GLY A 47 -16.63 7.93 -13.21
N LYS A 48 -15.95 8.17 -14.35
CA LYS A 48 -14.64 7.57 -14.64
C LYS A 48 -13.59 8.17 -13.71
N LYS A 49 -12.64 7.33 -13.28
CA LYS A 49 -11.48 7.74 -12.49
C LYS A 49 -10.26 7.86 -13.38
N ILE A 50 -9.66 9.04 -13.37
CA ILE A 50 -8.39 9.31 -14.03
C ILE A 50 -7.33 9.39 -12.95
N ILE A 51 -6.31 8.56 -13.08
CA ILE A 51 -5.21 8.48 -12.14
C ILE A 51 -3.99 9.05 -12.84
N THR A 52 -3.45 10.13 -12.30
CA THR A 52 -2.19 10.71 -12.76
C THR A 52 -1.05 10.16 -11.93
N PHE A 53 0.16 10.21 -12.50
CA PHE A 53 1.35 9.64 -11.88
C PHE A 53 2.60 10.39 -12.35
N HIS A 54 3.57 10.52 -11.45
CA HIS A 54 4.79 11.28 -11.66
C HIS A 54 6.09 10.51 -11.34
N LYS A 55 6.16 9.20 -11.60
CA LYS A 55 7.44 8.50 -11.39
C LYS A 55 8.41 8.90 -12.51
N ASN A 56 9.65 9.21 -12.13
CA ASN A 56 10.74 9.60 -13.02
C ASN A 56 10.43 10.86 -13.87
N GLY A 57 9.59 11.76 -13.37
CA GLY A 57 9.20 12.97 -14.12
C GLY A 57 8.27 12.71 -15.31
N ALA A 58 7.73 11.49 -15.43
CA ALA A 58 6.74 11.17 -16.46
C ALA A 58 5.46 11.96 -16.22
N ASN A 59 4.98 12.62 -17.27
CA ASN A 59 3.73 13.36 -17.29
C ASN A 59 2.63 12.48 -17.88
N ALA A 60 2.12 11.54 -17.07
CA ALA A 60 1.30 10.44 -17.57
C ALA A 60 0.04 10.20 -16.73
N TRP A 61 -0.93 9.56 -17.36
CA TRP A 61 -2.19 9.18 -16.74
C TRP A 61 -2.63 7.78 -17.17
N PHE A 62 -3.53 7.20 -16.39
CA PHE A 62 -4.24 5.98 -16.75
C PHE A 62 -5.64 5.93 -16.13
N THR A 63 -6.49 5.08 -16.69
CA THR A 63 -7.80 4.71 -16.13
C THR A 63 -7.72 3.29 -15.56
N LEU A 64 -8.69 2.95 -14.70
CA LEU A 64 -8.80 1.59 -14.15
C LEU A 64 -8.96 0.51 -15.23
N ASN A 65 -9.44 0.87 -16.43
CA ASN A 65 -9.64 -0.05 -17.55
C ASN A 65 -8.39 -0.20 -18.44
N GLY A 66 -7.24 0.34 -18.01
CA GLY A 66 -5.96 0.14 -18.68
C GLY A 66 -5.62 1.13 -19.79
N VAL A 67 -6.53 2.05 -20.15
CA VAL A 67 -6.22 3.17 -21.05
C VAL A 67 -5.22 4.09 -20.36
N LYS A 68 -4.15 4.47 -21.06
CA LYS A 68 -3.07 5.31 -20.54
C LYS A 68 -2.44 6.17 -21.63
N GLY A 69 -1.80 7.27 -21.26
CA GLY A 69 -1.16 8.14 -22.21
C GLY A 69 -0.40 9.30 -21.58
N ASP A 70 0.10 10.18 -22.46
CA ASP A 70 0.60 11.51 -22.13
C ASP A 70 -0.56 12.51 -22.11
N ASN A 71 -0.22 13.79 -21.93
CA ASN A 71 -1.16 14.89 -21.93
C ASN A 71 -1.95 15.06 -23.24
N ILE A 72 -1.37 14.79 -24.41
CA ILE A 72 -2.10 14.85 -25.68
C ILE A 72 -3.12 13.71 -25.77
N LYS A 73 -2.70 12.48 -25.47
CA LYS A 73 -3.60 11.31 -25.44
C LYS A 73 -4.72 11.48 -24.41
N LEU A 74 -4.49 12.24 -23.33
CA LEU A 74 -5.56 12.56 -22.37
C LEU A 74 -6.69 13.31 -23.06
N VAL A 75 -6.37 14.36 -23.80
CA VAL A 75 -7.36 15.19 -24.49
C VAL A 75 -8.09 14.36 -25.55
N GLN A 76 -7.37 13.56 -26.34
CA GLN A 76 -7.98 12.64 -27.30
C GLN A 76 -8.99 11.70 -26.64
N PHE A 77 -8.65 11.15 -25.47
CA PHE A 77 -9.52 10.24 -24.74
C PHE A 77 -10.75 10.92 -24.13
N LEU A 78 -10.59 12.12 -23.58
CA LEU A 78 -11.67 12.85 -22.92
C LEU A 78 -12.68 13.45 -23.89
N GLU A 79 -12.20 13.91 -25.04
CA GLU A 79 -12.99 14.59 -26.07
C GLU A 79 -13.41 13.66 -27.22
N ASP A 80 -12.92 12.42 -27.22
CA ASP A 80 -13.11 11.46 -28.33
C ASP A 80 -12.69 12.06 -29.68
N CYS A 81 -11.49 12.65 -29.73
CA CYS A 81 -11.01 13.40 -30.88
C CYS A 81 -9.65 12.91 -31.42
N ASP A 82 -9.36 13.29 -32.66
CA ASP A 82 -8.09 12.96 -33.30
C ASP A 82 -6.90 13.74 -32.69
N PHE A 83 -5.69 13.31 -33.04
CA PHE A 83 -4.45 13.87 -32.53
C PHE A 83 -4.29 15.37 -32.85
N VAL A 84 -4.67 15.79 -34.05
CA VAL A 84 -4.53 17.18 -34.49
C VAL A 84 -5.45 18.09 -33.71
N THR A 85 -6.69 17.66 -33.51
CA THR A 85 -7.70 18.36 -32.72
C THR A 85 -7.26 18.50 -31.27
N ALA A 86 -6.72 17.44 -30.66
CA ALA A 86 -6.20 17.47 -29.30
C ALA A 86 -5.01 18.45 -29.14
N VAL A 87 -4.05 18.44 -30.07
CA VAL A 87 -2.90 19.34 -30.04
C VAL A 87 -3.33 20.80 -30.19
N LYS A 88 -4.26 21.10 -31.11
CA LYS A 88 -4.80 22.47 -31.26
C LYS A 88 -5.50 22.95 -30.00
N LYS A 89 -6.33 22.11 -29.36
CA LYS A 89 -7.01 22.48 -28.12
C LYS A 89 -6.03 22.85 -27.00
N LEU A 90 -4.94 22.10 -26.87
CA LEU A 90 -3.85 22.44 -25.93
C LEU A 90 -3.15 23.74 -26.34
N ALA A 91 -2.80 23.87 -27.63
CA ALA A 91 -2.15 25.06 -28.16
C ALA A 91 -2.98 26.33 -27.88
N ASP A 92 -4.28 26.29 -28.17
CA ASP A 92 -5.20 27.42 -28.01
C ASP A 92 -5.37 27.78 -26.53
N PHE A 93 -5.60 26.79 -25.66
CA PHE A 93 -5.80 27.02 -24.23
C PHE A 93 -4.57 27.64 -23.56
N TYR A 94 -3.38 27.17 -23.92
CA TYR A 94 -2.11 27.71 -23.39
C TYR A 94 -1.54 28.87 -24.21
N ASN A 95 -2.27 29.33 -25.24
CA ASN A 95 -1.85 30.39 -26.16
C ASN A 95 -0.46 30.15 -26.75
N ILE A 96 -0.19 28.93 -27.23
CA ILE A 96 1.07 28.50 -27.86
C ILE A 96 0.85 28.42 -29.36
N ASN A 97 1.64 29.18 -30.13
CA ASN A 97 1.57 29.13 -31.58
C ASN A 97 2.38 27.92 -32.10
N PRO A 98 1.75 26.93 -32.77
CA PRO A 98 2.44 25.76 -33.32
C PRO A 98 3.46 26.08 -34.42
N LEU A 99 3.42 27.29 -34.98
CA LEU A 99 4.21 27.72 -36.14
C LEU A 99 5.42 28.61 -35.77
N ASN A 100 5.61 28.99 -34.50
CA ASN A 100 6.66 29.95 -34.12
C ASN A 100 7.83 29.27 -33.38
N TYR A 101 8.98 29.19 -34.06
CA TYR A 101 9.97 28.11 -33.98
C TYR A 101 11.16 28.34 -33.02
N ASN A 102 10.95 28.98 -31.86
CA ASN A 102 12.04 29.15 -30.91
C ASN A 102 11.57 29.06 -29.44
N TYR A 103 11.42 27.83 -28.96
CA TYR A 103 10.91 27.51 -27.62
C TYR A 103 11.82 28.02 -26.48
N SER A 104 13.10 28.25 -26.77
CA SER A 104 14.06 28.91 -25.86
C SER A 104 13.73 30.37 -25.52
N PHE A 105 12.79 31.00 -26.25
CA PHE A 105 12.40 32.40 -26.06
C PHE A 105 10.91 32.59 -25.76
N ILE A 106 10.19 31.54 -25.33
CA ILE A 106 8.82 31.73 -24.85
C ILE A 106 8.87 32.62 -23.61
N ASN A 107 8.44 33.87 -23.79
CA ASN A 107 8.24 34.78 -22.69
C ASN A 107 7.00 34.36 -21.90
N LEU A 108 7.21 33.56 -20.86
CA LEU A 108 6.16 33.05 -19.97
C LEU A 108 5.35 34.18 -19.33
N ASN A 109 5.95 35.35 -19.08
CA ASN A 109 5.25 36.51 -18.52
C ASN A 109 4.14 37.04 -19.45
N LYS A 110 4.21 36.75 -20.75
CA LYS A 110 3.14 37.09 -21.72
C LYS A 110 2.09 35.96 -21.87
N LYS A 111 2.24 34.85 -21.16
CA LYS A 111 1.39 33.65 -21.23
C LYS A 111 1.08 33.13 -19.82
N PRO A 112 0.24 33.81 -19.03
CA PRO A 112 0.04 33.51 -17.60
C PRO A 112 -0.51 32.10 -17.34
N THR A 113 -1.31 31.54 -18.25
CA THR A 113 -1.82 30.15 -18.12
C THR A 113 -0.70 29.13 -18.30
N LEU A 114 0.19 29.31 -19.29
CA LEU A 114 1.34 28.44 -19.49
C LEU A 114 2.37 28.59 -18.37
N GLN A 115 2.61 29.81 -17.90
CA GLN A 115 3.49 30.07 -16.77
C GLN A 115 3.05 29.28 -15.52
N ARG A 116 1.76 29.36 -15.17
CA ARG A 116 1.20 28.60 -14.03
C ARG A 116 1.37 27.10 -14.19
N ALA A 117 1.14 26.56 -15.38
CA ALA A 117 1.31 25.13 -15.67
C ALA A 117 2.78 24.68 -15.48
N VAL A 118 3.74 25.47 -15.95
CA VAL A 118 5.17 25.22 -15.78
C VAL A 118 5.59 25.33 -14.30
N GLU A 119 5.15 26.37 -13.60
CA GLU A 119 5.42 26.56 -12.16
C GLU A 119 4.86 25.40 -11.33
N ARG A 120 3.65 24.93 -11.67
CA ARG A 120 3.01 23.77 -11.04
C ARG A 120 3.82 22.50 -11.23
N LYS A 121 4.29 22.23 -12.46
CA LYS A 121 5.16 21.08 -12.75
C LYS A 121 6.42 21.11 -11.87
N GLU A 122 7.07 22.26 -11.75
CA GLU A 122 8.27 22.41 -10.92
C GLU A 122 7.97 22.25 -9.42
N LYS A 123 6.81 22.74 -8.95
CA LYS A 123 6.33 22.49 -7.58
C LYS A 123 6.14 21.00 -7.31
N ILE A 124 5.44 20.27 -8.19
CA ILE A 124 5.21 18.83 -8.08
C ILE A 124 6.54 18.07 -8.04
N LYS A 125 7.50 18.41 -8.91
CA LYS A 125 8.84 17.79 -8.90
C LYS A 125 9.55 17.98 -7.56
N LYS A 126 9.52 19.20 -7.00
CA LYS A 126 10.13 19.50 -5.70
C LYS A 126 9.48 18.70 -4.57
N GLU A 127 8.15 18.64 -4.55
CA GLU A 127 7.38 17.86 -3.57
C GLU A 127 7.73 16.37 -3.61
N ILE A 128 7.89 15.79 -4.81
CA ILE A 128 8.30 14.38 -4.99
C ILE A 128 9.74 14.16 -4.51
N ALA A 129 10.68 15.02 -4.92
CA ALA A 129 12.08 14.90 -4.52
C ALA A 129 12.25 15.01 -2.99
N GLU A 130 11.49 15.91 -2.36
CA GLU A 130 11.46 16.03 -0.90
C GLU A 130 10.85 14.79 -0.24
N ALA A 131 9.75 14.26 -0.76
CA ALA A 131 9.15 13.03 -0.26
C ALA A 131 10.10 11.82 -0.36
N GLU A 132 10.86 11.70 -1.47
CA GLU A 132 11.87 10.66 -1.64
C GLU A 132 13.04 10.82 -0.67
N LYS A 133 13.53 12.06 -0.46
CA LYS A 133 14.57 12.36 0.53
C LYS A 133 14.11 11.99 1.95
N ASN A 134 12.89 12.38 2.31
CA ASN A 134 12.30 12.06 3.60
C ASN A 134 12.10 10.54 3.79
N SER A 135 11.70 9.83 2.73
CA SER A 135 11.61 8.37 2.72
C SER A 135 12.96 7.71 3.02
N LYS A 136 14.03 8.11 2.31
CA LYS A 136 15.38 7.57 2.53
C LYS A 136 15.84 7.82 3.95
N LYS A 137 15.66 9.03 4.46
CA LYS A 137 15.98 9.39 5.86
C LYS A 137 15.18 8.55 6.86
N ALA A 138 13.90 8.29 6.61
CA ALA A 138 13.07 7.46 7.49
C ALA A 138 13.55 5.99 7.52
N ILE A 139 13.92 5.43 6.37
CA ILE A 139 14.46 4.07 6.25
C ILE A 139 15.81 3.95 6.96
N GLU A 140 16.71 4.92 6.74
CA GLU A 140 18.01 4.98 7.40
C GLU A 140 17.85 5.11 8.92
N ASN A 141 16.98 6.02 9.38
CA ASN A 141 16.64 6.15 10.78
C ASN A 141 16.09 4.83 11.34
N TYR A 142 15.22 4.13 10.61
CA TYR A 142 14.70 2.83 11.04
C TYR A 142 15.82 1.80 11.17
N LYS A 143 16.76 1.71 10.22
CA LYS A 143 17.91 0.79 10.31
C LYS A 143 18.78 1.09 11.53
N ASN A 144 19.13 2.36 11.74
CA ASN A 144 20.02 2.84 12.81
C ASN A 144 19.34 2.99 14.18
N LEU A 145 18.04 2.74 14.26
CA LEU A 145 17.25 2.97 15.47
C LEU A 145 17.69 2.05 16.62
N ARG A 146 18.29 2.63 17.66
CA ARG A 146 18.87 1.92 18.83
C ARG A 146 17.84 1.46 19.87
N ILE A 147 16.75 2.20 20.08
CA ILE A 147 15.81 1.93 21.20
C ILE A 147 14.84 0.78 20.83
N ASN A 148 15.24 -0.48 20.94
CA ASN A 148 14.37 -1.62 20.61
C ASN A 148 13.82 -2.32 21.88
N LYS A 149 12.92 -1.64 22.60
CA LYS A 149 12.44 -2.13 23.92
C LYS A 149 11.60 -3.40 23.77
N HIS A 150 11.51 -4.17 24.86
CA HIS A 150 10.58 -5.30 24.94
C HIS A 150 9.13 -4.80 25.07
N PHE A 151 8.21 -5.54 24.46
CA PHE A 151 6.79 -5.46 24.77
C PHE A 151 6.53 -6.15 26.11
N THR A 152 5.89 -5.43 27.03
CA THR A 152 5.51 -5.94 28.35
C THR A 152 4.08 -6.45 28.40
N ASN A 153 3.23 -6.00 27.46
CA ASN A 153 1.79 -6.25 27.42
C ASN A 153 1.38 -6.81 26.07
N ASP A 154 0.30 -7.58 26.09
CA ASP A 154 -0.39 -8.04 24.89
C ASP A 154 -1.09 -6.86 24.20
N ILE A 155 -1.22 -6.92 22.88
CA ILE A 155 -1.82 -5.88 22.05
C ILE A 155 -2.84 -6.52 21.12
N ARG A 156 -4.12 -6.16 21.27
CA ARG A 156 -5.22 -6.62 20.39
C ARG A 156 -5.27 -8.16 20.23
N GLY A 157 -5.10 -8.89 21.33
CA GLY A 157 -5.04 -10.36 21.33
C GLY A 157 -3.72 -10.96 20.84
N ILE A 158 -2.75 -10.13 20.43
CA ILE A 158 -1.39 -10.55 20.09
C ILE A 158 -0.54 -10.57 21.35
N SER A 159 0.04 -11.72 21.65
CA SER A 159 0.90 -11.94 22.81
C SER A 159 2.18 -11.13 22.75
N LYS A 160 2.65 -10.64 23.90
CA LYS A 160 3.97 -10.00 24.02
C LYS A 160 5.12 -10.91 23.57
N ALA A 161 4.97 -12.24 23.70
CA ALA A 161 5.97 -13.22 23.26
C ALA A 161 6.14 -13.18 21.73
N LEU A 162 5.05 -13.22 20.97
CA LEU A 162 5.10 -13.09 19.51
C LEU A 162 5.65 -11.73 19.07
N LEU A 163 5.23 -10.64 19.74
CA LEU A 163 5.73 -9.31 19.43
C LEU A 163 7.25 -9.19 19.66
N ASN A 164 7.74 -9.73 20.78
CA ASN A 164 9.17 -9.76 21.09
C ASN A 164 9.95 -10.67 20.13
N TYR A 165 9.38 -11.81 19.71
CA TYR A 165 10.00 -12.65 18.68
C TYR A 165 10.17 -11.90 17.35
N LEU A 166 9.13 -11.23 16.87
CA LEU A 166 9.20 -10.45 15.64
C LEU A 166 10.19 -9.27 15.78
N ARG A 167 10.28 -8.68 16.97
CA ARG A 167 11.29 -7.68 17.30
C ARG A 167 12.70 -8.23 17.17
N ASP A 168 12.96 -9.39 17.75
CA ASP A 168 14.29 -10.04 17.78
C ASP A 168 14.76 -10.45 16.39
N ASN A 169 13.81 -10.70 15.49
CA ASN A 169 14.04 -11.03 14.09
C ASN A 169 13.99 -9.78 13.18
N ASN A 170 14.10 -8.57 13.73
CA ASN A 170 14.08 -7.29 13.00
C ASN A 170 12.87 -7.10 12.09
N LYS A 171 11.74 -7.75 12.38
CA LYS A 171 10.48 -7.60 11.62
C LYS A 171 9.63 -6.44 12.12
N LEU A 172 9.89 -5.95 13.31
CA LEU A 172 9.31 -4.72 13.86
C LEU A 172 10.27 -4.12 14.88
N LYS A 173 10.07 -2.84 15.21
CA LYS A 173 10.78 -2.18 16.32
C LYS A 173 9.78 -1.45 17.22
N PHE A 174 10.08 -1.37 18.52
CA PHE A 174 9.17 -0.83 19.52
C PHE A 174 9.76 0.33 20.33
N TYR A 175 9.01 1.44 20.38
CA TYR A 175 9.39 2.67 21.07
C TYR A 175 8.26 3.16 21.95
N ARG A 176 8.59 3.52 23.18
CA ARG A 176 7.72 4.34 24.01
C ARG A 176 8.11 5.79 23.71
N THR A 177 7.31 6.50 22.93
CA THR A 177 7.44 7.95 22.86
C THR A 177 6.76 8.54 24.09
N ASP A 178 7.14 9.76 24.47
CA ASP A 178 6.70 10.44 25.69
C ASP A 178 5.17 10.60 25.77
N LYS A 179 4.46 10.40 24.65
CA LYS A 179 2.99 10.41 24.58
C LYS A 179 2.35 9.05 24.28
N TYR A 180 2.95 8.15 23.48
CA TYR A 180 2.32 6.87 23.11
C TYR A 180 3.30 5.73 22.76
N ALA A 181 2.88 4.47 22.97
CA ALA A 181 3.57 3.29 22.45
C ALA A 181 3.47 3.27 20.91
N THR A 182 4.61 3.24 20.22
CA THR A 182 4.72 3.25 18.75
C THR A 182 5.47 2.01 18.26
N ILE A 183 4.81 1.21 17.42
CA ILE A 183 5.38 0.08 16.68
C ILE A 183 5.82 0.62 15.32
N LYS A 184 7.06 0.38 14.93
CA LYS A 184 7.59 0.73 13.62
C LYS A 184 7.80 -0.54 12.80
N ILE A 185 7.25 -0.57 11.59
CA ILE A 185 7.41 -1.71 10.67
C ILE A 185 7.98 -1.25 9.32
N PRO A 186 8.80 -2.08 8.68
CA PRO A 186 9.25 -1.82 7.31
C PRO A 186 8.14 -2.16 6.32
N LEU A 187 8.03 -1.37 5.26
CA LEU A 187 7.20 -1.65 4.09
C LEU A 187 8.10 -1.91 2.89
N TYR A 188 7.79 -2.98 2.18
CA TYR A 188 8.58 -3.55 1.12
C TYR A 188 7.93 -3.32 -0.24
N CYS A 189 8.75 -2.97 -1.23
CA CYS A 189 8.33 -2.85 -2.63
C CYS A 189 8.72 -4.07 -3.46
N ASN A 190 9.64 -4.89 -2.93
CA ASN A 190 10.06 -6.21 -3.37
C ASN A 190 10.70 -6.91 -2.14
N ILE A 191 11.14 -8.16 -2.26
CA ILE A 191 11.66 -8.94 -1.13
C ILE A 191 12.93 -8.34 -0.47
N ASP A 192 13.70 -7.53 -1.19
CA ASP A 192 15.00 -7.02 -0.72
C ASP A 192 14.98 -5.53 -0.33
N ASP A 193 13.99 -4.77 -0.80
CA ASP A 193 13.97 -3.31 -0.73
C ASP A 193 12.84 -2.77 0.16
N ILE A 194 13.26 -2.19 1.30
CA ILE A 194 12.40 -1.39 2.16
C ILE A 194 12.19 -0.04 1.50
N CYS A 195 10.97 0.24 1.08
CA CYS A 195 10.61 1.47 0.40
C CYS A 195 9.77 2.44 1.24
N GLY A 196 9.40 2.03 2.46
CA GLY A 196 8.74 2.90 3.42
C GLY A 196 8.78 2.33 4.83
N ILE A 197 8.43 3.15 5.80
CA ILE A 197 8.27 2.77 7.21
C ILE A 197 6.86 3.16 7.65
N GLN A 198 6.16 2.27 8.33
CA GLN A 198 4.87 2.57 8.93
C GLN A 198 5.01 2.63 10.46
N ASP A 199 4.57 3.75 11.03
CA ASP A 199 4.44 3.96 12.46
C ASP A 199 3.01 3.65 12.86
N ILE A 200 2.83 2.71 13.78
CA ILE A 200 1.54 2.27 14.32
C ILE A 200 1.51 2.61 15.80
N TYR A 201 0.59 3.46 16.22
CA TYR A 201 0.54 3.97 17.60
C TYR A 201 -0.90 4.10 18.09
N LYS A 202 -1.09 4.05 19.39
CA LYS A 202 -2.41 4.25 20.01
C LYS A 202 -2.58 5.73 20.36
N LYS A 203 -3.65 6.40 19.90
CA LYS A 203 -4.03 7.77 20.29
C LYS A 203 -5.53 7.79 20.60
N ASN A 204 -5.91 8.33 21.77
CA ASN A 204 -7.30 8.42 22.24
C ASN A 204 -8.05 7.07 22.13
N ASN A 205 -7.46 6.00 22.69
CA ASN A 205 -7.96 4.62 22.58
C ASN A 205 -8.08 4.00 21.18
N SER A 206 -7.79 4.74 20.12
CA SER A 206 -7.78 4.26 18.74
C SER A 206 -6.36 3.97 18.25
N TRP A 207 -6.17 2.89 17.51
CA TRP A 207 -4.91 2.66 16.78
C TRP A 207 -4.88 3.52 15.52
N ARG A 208 -3.76 4.20 15.31
CA ARG A 208 -3.49 5.09 14.18
C ARG A 208 -2.22 4.63 13.49
N LYS A 209 -2.10 4.99 12.21
CA LYS A 209 -0.93 4.70 11.39
C LYS A 209 -0.46 5.94 10.64
N ILE A 210 0.85 6.11 10.54
CA ILE A 210 1.50 7.11 9.69
C ILE A 210 2.48 6.38 8.79
N ASN A 211 2.44 6.66 7.49
CA ASN A 211 3.38 6.11 6.52
C ASN A 211 4.45 7.15 6.19
N HIS A 212 5.70 6.73 6.26
CA HIS A 212 6.85 7.49 5.80
C HIS A 212 7.40 6.81 4.55
N GLY A 213 7.38 7.49 3.40
CA GLY A 213 7.81 6.91 2.14
C GLY A 213 6.71 6.19 1.36
N LYS A 214 7.10 5.20 0.55
CA LYS A 214 6.16 4.48 -0.32
C LYS A 214 5.31 3.50 0.49
N ALA A 215 4.02 3.44 0.16
CA ALA A 215 3.09 2.48 0.76
C ALA A 215 3.26 1.09 0.11
N GLY A 216 4.34 0.40 0.46
CA GLY A 216 4.59 -1.01 0.11
C GLY A 216 3.73 -1.98 0.93
N ILE A 217 4.13 -3.26 0.92
CA ILE A 217 3.53 -4.30 1.75
C ILE A 217 4.35 -4.53 3.02
N TYR A 218 3.72 -4.96 4.10
CA TYR A 218 4.45 -5.59 5.21
C TYR A 218 4.46 -7.10 4.96
N TYR A 219 5.58 -7.78 5.18
CA TYR A 219 5.60 -9.24 5.14
C TYR A 219 6.52 -9.86 6.20
N THR A 220 6.20 -11.09 6.58
CA THR A 220 6.94 -11.91 7.54
C THR A 220 6.96 -13.37 7.09
N GLY A 221 7.98 -14.12 7.46
CA GLY A 221 8.19 -15.51 7.05
C GLY A 221 9.57 -15.73 6.43
N ASN A 222 10.02 -16.98 6.39
CA ASN A 222 11.21 -17.39 5.66
C ASN A 222 10.81 -17.94 4.29
N LEU A 223 10.96 -17.14 3.24
CA LEU A 223 10.43 -17.44 1.90
C LEU A 223 10.98 -18.76 1.32
N ASP A 224 12.20 -19.15 1.70
CA ASP A 224 12.82 -20.40 1.23
C ASP A 224 12.09 -21.66 1.73
N LYS A 225 11.34 -21.54 2.83
CA LYS A 225 10.76 -22.70 3.54
C LYS A 225 9.22 -22.70 3.54
N ILE A 226 8.59 -21.59 3.17
CA ILE A 226 7.14 -21.45 3.36
C ILE A 226 6.34 -22.39 2.47
N ASN A 227 5.34 -23.04 3.06
CA ASN A 227 4.36 -23.85 2.34
C ASN A 227 3.04 -23.10 2.12
N ALA A 228 2.75 -22.12 2.97
CA ALA A 228 1.55 -21.30 2.92
C ALA A 228 1.88 -19.81 3.05
N LEU A 229 1.14 -18.99 2.31
CA LEU A 229 1.19 -17.53 2.34
C LEU A 229 -0.19 -16.97 2.66
N VAL A 230 -0.32 -16.17 3.72
CA VAL A 230 -1.56 -15.50 4.10
C VAL A 230 -1.53 -14.04 3.68
N LEU A 231 -2.53 -13.59 2.91
CA LEU A 231 -2.70 -12.21 2.47
C LEU A 231 -3.78 -11.53 3.31
N THR A 232 -3.46 -10.40 3.95
CA THR A 232 -4.38 -9.67 4.86
C THR A 232 -4.44 -8.17 4.55
N GLU A 233 -5.49 -7.50 5.04
CA GLU A 233 -5.66 -6.05 4.85
C GLU A 233 -4.77 -5.22 5.77
N SER A 234 -4.65 -5.64 7.02
CA SER A 234 -3.95 -4.89 8.05
C SER A 234 -2.80 -5.65 8.70
N PHE A 235 -1.86 -4.88 9.26
CA PHE A 235 -0.75 -5.40 10.05
C PHE A 235 -1.24 -6.30 11.18
N PHE A 236 -2.30 -5.89 11.89
CA PHE A 236 -2.82 -6.68 13.00
C PHE A 236 -3.45 -8.00 12.54
N ASP A 237 -4.05 -8.07 11.35
CA ASP A 237 -4.56 -9.34 10.80
C ASP A 237 -3.43 -10.30 10.41
N SER A 238 -2.34 -9.76 9.85
CA SER A 238 -1.13 -10.54 9.57
C SER A 238 -0.54 -11.11 10.87
N LEU A 239 -0.48 -10.30 11.93
CA LEU A 239 -0.11 -10.78 13.26
C LEU A 239 -1.11 -11.79 13.82
N SER A 240 -2.41 -11.62 13.58
CA SER A 240 -3.44 -12.56 14.05
C SER A 240 -3.25 -13.95 13.47
N ALA A 241 -2.91 -14.04 12.17
CA ALA A 241 -2.59 -15.30 11.52
C ALA A 241 -1.40 -16.01 12.20
N LEU A 242 -0.33 -15.25 12.47
CA LEU A 242 0.84 -15.76 13.18
C LEU A 242 0.51 -16.16 14.62
N GLN A 243 -0.33 -15.40 15.32
CA GLN A 243 -0.72 -15.65 16.70
C GLN A 243 -1.56 -16.94 16.84
N ILE A 244 -2.45 -17.22 15.89
CA ILE A 244 -3.21 -18.47 15.88
C ILE A 244 -2.28 -19.65 15.64
N LYS A 245 -1.34 -19.53 14.70
CA LYS A 245 -0.32 -20.56 14.49
C LYS A 245 0.49 -20.77 15.76
N PHE A 246 0.99 -19.69 16.36
CA PHE A 246 1.75 -19.72 17.61
C PHE A 246 1.01 -20.46 18.73
N PHE A 247 -0.28 -20.18 18.93
CA PHE A 247 -1.08 -20.90 19.93
C PHE A 247 -1.24 -22.39 19.60
N LYS A 248 -1.50 -22.74 18.33
CA LYS A 248 -1.59 -24.14 17.91
C LYS A 248 -0.28 -24.86 18.16
N THR A 249 0.85 -24.25 17.83
CA THR A 249 2.13 -24.95 17.92
C THR A 249 2.61 -25.12 19.36
N ILE A 250 2.38 -24.14 20.24
CA ILE A 250 2.61 -24.31 21.68
C ILE A 250 1.71 -25.40 22.28
N LYS A 251 0.44 -25.48 21.86
CA LYS A 251 -0.47 -26.53 22.33
C LYS A 251 0.01 -27.94 21.96
N HIS A 252 0.65 -28.09 20.80
CA HIS A 252 1.15 -29.38 20.32
C HIS A 252 2.57 -29.72 20.81
N ASN A 253 3.39 -28.72 21.15
CA ASN A 253 4.72 -28.93 21.72
C ASN A 253 5.05 -27.83 22.74
N PRO A 254 5.10 -28.11 24.06
CA PRO A 254 5.44 -27.11 25.07
C PRO A 254 6.92 -26.66 25.00
N TYR A 255 7.79 -27.41 24.31
CA TYR A 255 9.21 -27.09 24.07
C TYR A 255 9.43 -26.42 22.71
N TYR A 256 8.42 -25.74 22.19
CA TYR A 256 8.43 -25.16 20.84
C TYR A 256 9.55 -24.13 20.63
N ASP A 257 10.39 -24.36 19.62
CA ASP A 257 11.31 -23.34 19.11
C ASP A 257 10.54 -22.35 18.22
N LEU A 258 10.60 -21.07 18.60
CA LEU A 258 10.05 -19.93 17.87
C LEU A 258 10.54 -19.85 16.41
N ASN A 259 11.71 -20.38 16.09
CA ASN A 259 12.22 -20.43 14.71
C ASN A 259 11.31 -21.22 13.76
N THR A 260 10.55 -22.18 14.29
CA THR A 260 9.61 -22.99 13.50
C THR A 260 8.38 -22.18 13.08
N LEU A 261 8.05 -21.06 13.74
CA LEU A 261 6.86 -20.26 13.45
C LEU A 261 6.87 -19.68 12.04
N ASN A 262 8.06 -19.31 11.55
CA ASN A 262 8.26 -18.73 10.22
C ASN A 262 8.70 -19.75 9.17
N SER A 263 8.81 -21.03 9.52
CA SER A 263 9.34 -22.06 8.62
C SER A 263 8.35 -22.39 7.51
N ASP A 264 7.07 -22.63 7.81
CA ASP A 264 6.07 -23.09 6.85
C ASP A 264 4.98 -22.05 6.53
N LEU A 265 4.94 -20.92 7.23
CA LEU A 265 3.93 -19.87 7.04
C LEU A 265 4.60 -18.50 6.86
N ALA A 266 4.21 -17.79 5.79
CA ALA A 266 4.45 -16.36 5.65
C ALA A 266 3.12 -15.61 5.71
N THR A 267 3.19 -14.34 6.07
CA THR A 267 2.06 -13.42 5.98
C THR A 267 2.47 -12.16 5.24
N ILE A 268 1.56 -11.62 4.44
CA ILE A 268 1.65 -10.30 3.82
C ILE A 268 0.45 -9.48 4.29
N SER A 269 0.71 -8.25 4.73
CA SER A 269 -0.32 -7.24 4.87
C SER A 269 -0.17 -6.15 3.81
N ILE A 270 -1.27 -5.83 3.13
CA ILE A 270 -1.29 -4.71 2.18
C ILE A 270 -1.36 -3.35 2.90
N ASN A 271 -1.71 -3.29 4.18
CA ASN A 271 -1.69 -2.10 5.02
C ASN A 271 -2.41 -0.86 4.45
N GLY A 272 -3.51 -1.06 3.73
CA GLY A 272 -4.29 -0.01 3.06
C GLY A 272 -4.78 -0.47 1.69
N SER A 273 -5.01 0.46 0.76
CA SER A 273 -5.48 0.12 -0.59
C SER A 273 -4.49 -0.73 -1.39
N LEU A 274 -5.01 -1.70 -2.16
CA LEU A 274 -4.22 -2.49 -3.09
C LEU A 274 -3.93 -1.66 -4.35
N ASN A 275 -2.66 -1.34 -4.58
CA ASN A 275 -2.18 -0.62 -5.76
C ASN A 275 -1.17 -1.47 -6.54
N ASN A 276 -0.76 -1.02 -7.73
CA ASN A 276 0.17 -1.77 -8.59
C ASN A 276 1.51 -2.06 -7.90
N LEU A 277 2.03 -1.12 -7.09
CA LEU A 277 3.27 -1.32 -6.35
C LEU A 277 3.16 -2.52 -5.39
N LYS A 278 2.06 -2.63 -4.65
CA LYS A 278 1.81 -3.76 -3.74
C LYS A 278 1.55 -5.06 -4.49
N LYS A 279 0.85 -5.00 -5.63
CA LYS A 279 0.63 -6.16 -6.51
C LYS A 279 1.95 -6.75 -6.99
N GLU A 280 2.87 -5.91 -7.46
CA GLU A 280 4.21 -6.35 -7.85
C GLU A 280 5.01 -6.91 -6.67
N ALA A 281 4.96 -6.25 -5.49
CA ALA A 281 5.62 -6.76 -4.29
C ALA A 281 5.07 -8.12 -3.84
N ILE A 282 3.75 -8.35 -3.94
CA ILE A 282 3.13 -9.66 -3.65
C ILE A 282 3.61 -10.72 -4.63
N LEU A 283 3.63 -10.40 -5.94
CA LEU A 283 4.14 -11.32 -6.96
C LEU A 283 5.61 -11.67 -6.73
N ASP A 284 6.40 -10.70 -6.31
CA ASP A 284 7.82 -10.89 -6.01
C ASP A 284 8.02 -11.83 -4.82
N VAL A 285 7.25 -11.67 -3.74
CA VAL A 285 7.25 -12.63 -2.62
C VAL A 285 6.88 -14.04 -3.10
N ILE A 286 5.84 -14.17 -3.92
CA ILE A 286 5.39 -15.48 -4.44
C ILE A 286 6.46 -16.14 -5.31
N LYS A 287 7.11 -15.39 -6.20
CA LYS A 287 8.18 -15.90 -7.08
C LYS A 287 9.40 -16.39 -6.30
N ASN A 288 9.72 -15.72 -5.21
CA ASN A 288 10.84 -16.06 -4.34
C ASN A 288 10.46 -17.05 -3.23
N SER A 289 9.33 -17.75 -3.36
CA SER A 289 8.87 -18.76 -2.40
C SER A 289 8.76 -20.14 -3.06
N PRO A 290 9.89 -20.86 -3.28
CA PRO A 290 9.91 -22.08 -4.10
C PRO A 290 9.09 -23.25 -3.52
N MET A 291 8.90 -23.28 -2.20
CA MET A 291 8.12 -24.32 -1.51
C MET A 291 6.62 -23.99 -1.39
N LEU A 292 6.19 -22.82 -1.86
CA LEU A 292 4.83 -22.34 -1.68
C LEU A 292 3.83 -23.24 -2.39
N LYS A 293 2.85 -23.74 -1.65
CA LYS A 293 1.76 -24.59 -2.17
C LYS A 293 0.39 -23.95 -2.02
N THR A 294 0.19 -23.14 -0.97
CA THR A 294 -1.12 -22.59 -0.63
C THR A 294 -1.08 -21.08 -0.47
N ILE A 295 -2.02 -20.38 -1.12
CA ILE A 295 -2.27 -18.95 -0.91
C ILE A 295 -3.62 -18.82 -0.18
N ILE A 296 -3.61 -18.10 0.94
CA ILE A 296 -4.77 -17.91 1.80
C ILE A 296 -5.16 -16.44 1.77
N PHE A 297 -6.35 -16.14 1.28
CA PHE A 297 -6.95 -14.82 1.30
C PHE A 297 -7.70 -14.63 2.62
N ALA A 298 -7.17 -13.75 3.45
CA ALA A 298 -7.65 -13.42 4.80
C ALA A 298 -7.92 -11.90 4.88
N PHE A 299 -8.65 -11.40 3.89
CA PHE A 299 -9.14 -10.02 3.85
C PHE A 299 -10.45 -9.88 4.64
N ASP A 300 -10.90 -8.64 4.85
CA ASP A 300 -12.14 -8.36 5.58
C ASP A 300 -13.34 -9.00 4.84
N ASP A 301 -14.37 -9.44 5.60
CA ASP A 301 -15.58 -10.02 5.01
C ASP A 301 -16.54 -8.92 4.52
N ASP A 302 -16.03 -8.05 3.65
CA ASP A 302 -16.76 -6.95 3.05
C ASP A 302 -16.52 -6.84 1.53
N ASN A 303 -17.20 -5.89 0.88
CA ASN A 303 -17.09 -5.67 -0.56
C ASN A 303 -15.65 -5.33 -1.01
N MET A 304 -14.87 -4.66 -0.16
CA MET A 304 -13.50 -4.28 -0.48
C MET A 304 -12.54 -5.46 -0.35
N GLY A 305 -12.67 -6.28 0.67
CA GLY A 305 -11.88 -7.52 0.83
C GLY A 305 -12.15 -8.54 -0.28
N GLN A 306 -13.42 -8.65 -0.71
CA GLN A 306 -13.79 -9.44 -1.89
C GLN A 306 -13.15 -8.90 -3.16
N LYS A 307 -13.16 -7.57 -3.34
CA LYS A 307 -12.50 -6.91 -4.48
C LYS A 307 -10.99 -7.18 -4.50
N TYR A 308 -10.29 -7.06 -3.37
CA TYR A 308 -8.86 -7.35 -3.29
C TYR A 308 -8.55 -8.82 -3.61
N THR A 309 -9.39 -9.74 -3.11
CA THR A 309 -9.29 -11.17 -3.46
C THR A 309 -9.35 -11.38 -4.97
N SER A 310 -10.36 -10.81 -5.63
CA SER A 310 -10.56 -10.94 -7.08
C SER A 310 -9.42 -10.30 -7.87
N GLU A 311 -8.96 -9.11 -7.48
CA GLU A 311 -7.85 -8.43 -8.17
C GLU A 311 -6.54 -9.21 -8.10
N ILE A 312 -6.24 -9.86 -6.96
CA ILE A 312 -5.03 -10.67 -6.82
C ILE A 312 -5.18 -12.00 -7.58
N LYS A 313 -6.36 -12.63 -7.56
CA LYS A 313 -6.61 -13.84 -8.37
C LYS A 313 -6.40 -13.57 -9.86
N ASN A 314 -7.00 -12.51 -10.39
CA ASN A 314 -6.85 -12.12 -11.79
C ASN A 314 -5.37 -11.82 -12.13
N LEU A 315 -4.64 -11.19 -11.20
CA LEU A 315 -3.21 -10.96 -11.36
C LEU A 315 -2.44 -12.28 -11.46
N LEU A 316 -2.69 -13.24 -10.56
CA LEU A 316 -2.05 -14.55 -10.59
C LEU A 316 -2.39 -15.34 -11.87
N GLU A 317 -3.64 -15.28 -12.31
CA GLU A 317 -4.08 -15.86 -13.58
C GLU A 317 -3.36 -15.26 -14.79
N SER A 318 -3.33 -13.93 -14.89
CA SER A 318 -2.63 -13.22 -15.98
C SER A 318 -1.13 -13.52 -16.06
N LYS A 319 -0.54 -14.02 -14.97
CA LYS A 319 0.89 -14.36 -14.85
C LYS A 319 1.13 -15.88 -14.88
N GLY A 320 0.09 -16.69 -15.12
CA GLY A 320 0.21 -18.16 -15.21
C GLY A 320 0.46 -18.86 -13.87
N PHE A 321 0.09 -18.22 -12.75
CA PHE A 321 0.26 -18.77 -11.39
C PHE A 321 -1.00 -19.44 -10.84
N ILE A 322 -2.18 -19.22 -11.42
CA ILE A 322 -3.45 -19.64 -10.84
C ILE A 322 -3.55 -21.16 -10.58
N ASN A 323 -2.97 -21.98 -11.47
CA ASN A 323 -2.98 -23.43 -11.35
C ASN A 323 -1.80 -24.00 -10.55
N LYS A 324 -0.87 -23.14 -10.09
CA LYS A 324 0.32 -23.58 -9.33
C LYS A 324 0.05 -23.70 -7.83
N TYR A 325 -1.00 -23.07 -7.33
CA TYR A 325 -1.24 -22.96 -5.88
C TYR A 325 -2.68 -23.32 -5.52
N SER A 326 -2.85 -24.01 -4.40
CA SER A 326 -4.17 -24.12 -3.76
C SER A 326 -4.55 -22.75 -3.19
N MET A 327 -5.68 -22.19 -3.64
CA MET A 327 -6.16 -20.91 -3.14
C MET A 327 -7.34 -21.11 -2.19
N LYS A 328 -7.24 -20.52 -1.00
CA LYS A 328 -8.29 -20.60 0.03
C LYS A 328 -8.76 -19.21 0.41
N LEU A 329 -10.07 -19.04 0.57
CA LEU A 329 -10.66 -17.84 1.15
C LEU A 329 -11.06 -18.16 2.59
N VAL A 330 -10.61 -17.33 3.53
CA VAL A 330 -11.05 -17.42 4.92
C VAL A 330 -12.25 -16.51 5.11
N LYS A 331 -13.30 -17.05 5.73
CA LYS A 331 -14.47 -16.28 6.16
C LYS A 331 -14.60 -16.37 7.67
N TYR A 332 -14.83 -15.24 8.32
CA TYR A 332 -14.92 -15.13 9.77
C TYR A 332 -16.38 -14.92 10.18
N LYS A 333 -17.17 -16.00 10.23
CA LYS A 333 -18.62 -15.90 10.53
C LYS A 333 -18.87 -15.07 11.80
N GLY A 334 -19.57 -13.95 11.66
CA GLY A 334 -19.94 -13.05 12.76
C GLY A 334 -18.85 -12.07 13.20
N TYR A 335 -17.73 -11.98 12.49
CA TYR A 335 -16.64 -11.06 12.77
C TYR A 335 -16.25 -10.29 11.51
N LYS A 336 -15.90 -9.02 11.67
CA LYS A 336 -15.56 -8.17 10.52
C LYS A 336 -14.23 -8.57 9.89
N ASP A 337 -13.22 -8.76 10.73
CA ASP A 337 -11.84 -8.99 10.31
C ASP A 337 -11.19 -10.11 11.14
N PHE A 338 -9.97 -10.48 10.72
CA PHE A 338 -9.27 -11.61 11.33
C PHE A 338 -8.84 -11.30 12.78
N ASN A 339 -8.54 -10.03 13.09
CA ASN A 339 -8.17 -9.62 14.44
C ASN A 339 -9.33 -9.57 15.42
N GLU A 340 -10.54 -9.22 14.98
CA GLU A 340 -11.76 -9.36 15.76
C GLU A 340 -12.03 -10.83 16.10
N TYR A 341 -11.89 -11.72 15.11
CA TYR A 341 -12.02 -13.16 15.31
C TYR A 341 -11.02 -13.68 16.36
N LEU A 342 -9.75 -13.29 16.27
CA LEU A 342 -8.73 -13.67 17.26
C LEU A 342 -9.08 -13.17 18.67
N GLN A 343 -9.47 -11.90 18.80
CA GLN A 343 -9.80 -11.31 20.10
C GLN A 343 -10.99 -12.02 20.74
N ALA A 344 -11.98 -12.42 19.95
CA ALA A 344 -13.11 -13.22 20.42
C ALA A 344 -12.67 -14.60 20.92
N MET A 345 -11.80 -15.31 20.18
CA MET A 345 -11.21 -16.58 20.63
C MET A 345 -10.44 -16.43 21.95
N TYR A 346 -9.68 -15.34 22.08
CA TYR A 346 -8.88 -15.07 23.28
C TYR A 346 -9.77 -14.83 24.50
N ASN A 347 -10.85 -14.03 24.34
CA ASN A 347 -11.81 -13.75 25.41
C ASN A 347 -12.59 -15.00 25.82
N GLN A 348 -12.99 -15.87 24.89
CA GLN A 348 -13.66 -17.13 25.20
C GLN A 348 -12.76 -18.08 26.02
N ASN A 349 -11.47 -18.17 25.67
CA ASN A 349 -10.50 -18.98 26.41
C ASN A 349 -10.19 -18.41 27.81
N LEU A 350 -10.15 -17.08 27.97
CA LEU A 350 -10.02 -16.43 29.27
C LEU A 350 -11.25 -16.69 30.17
N ILE A 351 -12.46 -16.66 29.60
CA ILE A 351 -13.70 -16.98 30.31
C ILE A 351 -13.70 -18.45 30.76
N HIS A 352 -13.26 -19.40 29.93
CA HIS A 352 -13.13 -20.79 30.35
C HIS A 352 -12.08 -20.99 31.45
N SER A 353 -10.91 -20.33 31.37
CA SER A 353 -9.88 -20.43 32.40
C SER A 353 -10.29 -19.83 33.75
N SER A 354 -11.15 -18.80 33.74
CA SER A 354 -11.67 -18.17 34.96
C SER A 354 -12.81 -18.96 35.60
N LYS A 355 -13.63 -19.67 34.80
CA LYS A 355 -14.58 -20.67 35.32
C LYS A 355 -13.87 -21.83 36.03
N PHE A 356 -12.81 -22.39 35.43
CA PHE A 356 -12.00 -23.44 36.08
C PHE A 356 -11.32 -22.98 37.38
N LYS A 357 -10.87 -21.71 37.47
CA LYS A 357 -10.33 -21.15 38.72
C LYS A 357 -11.40 -20.92 39.78
N LYS A 358 -12.64 -20.56 39.39
CA LYS A 358 -13.77 -20.47 40.33
C LYS A 358 -14.20 -21.84 40.83
N GLU A 359 -14.27 -22.85 39.98
CA GLU A 359 -14.64 -24.22 40.37
C GLU A 359 -13.56 -24.87 41.27
N LYS A 360 -12.27 -24.64 41.01
CA LYS A 360 -11.21 -25.05 41.96
C LYS A 360 -11.31 -24.36 43.33
N LYS A 361 -11.65 -23.07 43.37
CA LYS A 361 -11.88 -22.36 44.63
C LYS A 361 -13.12 -22.84 45.40
N VAL A 362 -14.13 -23.37 44.71
CA VAL A 362 -15.31 -23.96 45.36
C VAL A 362 -15.02 -25.39 45.83
N ALA A 363 -14.16 -26.15 45.13
CA ALA A 363 -13.73 -27.48 45.54
C ALA A 363 -12.69 -27.50 46.67
N GLU A 364 -11.95 -26.41 46.91
CA GLU A 364 -10.97 -26.28 48.01
C GLU A 364 -11.56 -25.70 49.31
N ILE A 365 -12.88 -25.40 49.38
CA ILE A 365 -13.58 -24.92 50.61
C ILE A 365 -14.61 -25.94 51.10
N THR A 366 -14.27 -27.22 51.00
CA THR A 366 -14.98 -28.29 51.72
C THR A 366 -13.96 -29.20 52.39
N ARG A 367 -13.46 -28.75 53.54
CA ARG A 367 -12.96 -29.60 54.62
C ARG A 367 -13.46 -29.04 55.94
#